data_AF-A0A7C7D3J9-F1
#
_entry.id   AF-A0A7C7D3J9-F1
#
_cell.length_a   1.000
_cell.length_b   1.000
_cell.length_c   1.000
_cell.angle_alpha   90.00
_cell.angle_beta   90.00
_cell.angle_gamma   90.00
#
_symmetry.space_group_name_H-M   'P 1'
#
loop_
_entity.id
_entity.type
_entity.pdbx_description
1 polymer ?
#
loop_
_entity_poly.entity_id
_entity_poly.type
_entity_poly.pdbx_seq_one_letter_code
_entity_poly.pdbx_strand_id
1 'polypeptide(L)'
;MKIAVSGKGGVGKTTFTANLAYYLSERGMRVLAVDADPDASLGTVLGISEDVLNQLRPIVDMKELIEQRMGGSGAFYPLNPQVDDILDDYSVQVGAIRFFRMGNVKGGGTACYCKENSFLHALVNSLILSEQDTVILDMGAGIEQLTRGTAQGVDVLVIVTEASTVSAHTVRVIQKLARELGIPKVAVIGNKIRSTKDEDFLKAQFTEDELLGLIPFSEELLDMSV
;
A
#
# COMPACT_ATOMS: atom_id res chain seq x y z
N MET A 1 -5.77 -8.40 9.69
CA MET A 1 -4.91 -7.23 9.96
C MET A 1 -4.67 -6.47 8.67
N LYS A 2 -4.78 -5.14 8.67
CA LYS A 2 -4.49 -4.24 7.53
C LYS A 2 -3.21 -3.46 7.79
N ILE A 3 -2.22 -3.64 6.92
CA ILE A 3 -0.94 -2.94 6.94
C ILE A 3 -0.88 -2.03 5.72
N ALA A 4 -0.64 -0.74 5.93
CA ALA A 4 -0.29 0.16 4.82
C ALA A 4 1.21 0.42 4.83
N VAL A 5 1.83 0.45 3.66
CA VAL A 5 3.24 0.79 3.48
C VAL A 5 3.34 2.12 2.75
N SER A 6 4.02 3.09 3.35
CA SER A 6 4.21 4.44 2.79
C SER A 6 5.66 4.91 2.99
N GLY A 7 5.98 6.09 2.47
CA GLY A 7 7.32 6.66 2.50
C GLY A 7 7.60 7.55 1.30
N LYS A 8 8.84 8.04 1.21
CA LYS A 8 9.30 8.84 0.07
C LYS A 8 9.41 7.97 -1.20
N GLY A 9 9.39 8.60 -2.38
CA GLY A 9 9.69 7.91 -3.65
C GLY A 9 11.10 7.31 -3.65
N GLY A 10 11.26 6.11 -4.22
CA GLY A 10 12.56 5.46 -4.41
C GLY A 10 13.18 4.78 -3.18
N VAL A 11 12.57 4.86 -2.00
CA VAL A 11 13.12 4.29 -0.75
C VAL A 11 12.97 2.76 -0.63
N GLY A 12 12.34 2.09 -1.60
CA GLY A 12 12.14 0.63 -1.60
C GLY A 12 10.87 0.14 -0.90
N LYS A 13 9.79 0.94 -0.89
CA LYS A 13 8.48 0.57 -0.32
C LYS A 13 7.92 -0.72 -0.91
N THR A 14 7.79 -0.77 -2.24
CA THR A 14 7.26 -1.91 -2.98
C THR A 14 8.07 -3.18 -2.73
N THR A 15 9.41 -3.08 -2.72
CA THR A 15 10.29 -4.19 -2.37
C THR A 15 10.02 -4.70 -0.96
N PHE A 16 9.89 -3.79 0.02
CA PHE A 16 9.53 -4.15 1.38
C PHE A 16 8.14 -4.80 1.45
N THR A 17 7.13 -4.23 0.77
CA THR A 17 5.76 -4.73 0.70
C THR A 17 5.72 -6.16 0.17
N ALA A 18 6.39 -6.44 -0.95
CA ALA A 18 6.45 -7.78 -1.55
C ALA A 18 7.14 -8.81 -0.62
N ASN A 19 8.27 -8.44 0.00
CA ASN A 19 8.96 -9.32 0.92
C ASN A 19 8.16 -9.58 2.20
N LEU A 20 7.47 -8.57 2.73
CA LEU A 20 6.57 -8.73 3.87
C LEU A 20 5.40 -9.67 3.50
N ALA A 21 4.82 -9.50 2.31
CA ALA A 21 3.75 -10.37 1.82
C ALA A 21 4.20 -11.82 1.72
N TYR A 22 5.37 -12.05 1.10
CA TYR A 22 5.97 -13.37 0.99
C TYR A 22 6.23 -13.99 2.37
N TYR A 23 6.90 -13.27 3.26
CA TYR A 23 7.21 -13.75 4.61
C TYR A 23 5.97 -14.13 5.43
N LEU A 24 4.89 -13.33 5.37
CA LEU A 24 3.65 -13.67 6.06
C LEU A 24 2.96 -14.88 5.42
N SER A 25 3.02 -15.01 4.10
CA SER A 25 2.46 -16.16 3.39
C SER A 25 3.19 -17.49 3.73
N GLU A 26 4.52 -17.46 3.85
CA GLU A 26 5.34 -18.59 4.29
C GLU A 26 5.02 -19.03 5.73
N ARG A 27 4.39 -18.15 6.51
CA ARG A 27 3.88 -18.46 7.86
C ARG A 27 2.45 -18.96 7.89
N GLY A 28 1.88 -19.28 6.73
CA GLY A 28 0.52 -19.78 6.59
C GLY A 28 -0.55 -18.71 6.69
N MET A 29 -0.18 -17.41 6.69
CA MET A 29 -1.18 -16.34 6.62
C MET A 29 -1.72 -16.22 5.20
N ARG A 30 -3.02 -15.94 5.07
CA ARG A 30 -3.59 -15.58 3.78
C ARG A 30 -3.33 -14.10 3.53
N VAL A 31 -2.52 -13.81 2.52
CA VAL A 31 -2.07 -12.44 2.24
C VAL A 31 -2.77 -11.90 1.01
N LEU A 32 -3.41 -10.75 1.14
CA LEU A 32 -3.89 -9.94 0.04
C LEU A 32 -2.96 -8.72 -0.13
N ALA A 33 -2.20 -8.71 -1.22
CA ALA A 33 -1.32 -7.62 -1.61
C ALA A 33 -2.07 -6.66 -2.56
N VAL A 34 -2.23 -5.41 -2.16
CA VAL A 34 -2.96 -4.38 -2.90
C VAL A 34 -1.97 -3.35 -3.44
N ASP A 35 -1.94 -3.20 -4.76
CA ASP A 35 -1.16 -2.16 -5.42
C ASP A 35 -1.98 -0.89 -5.55
N ALA A 36 -1.67 0.09 -4.70
CA ALA A 36 -2.29 1.42 -4.67
C ALA A 36 -1.35 2.51 -5.23
N ASP A 37 -0.25 2.12 -5.89
CA ASP A 37 0.69 3.04 -6.53
C ASP A 37 0.33 3.22 -8.02
N PRO A 38 0.22 4.46 -8.56
CA PRO A 38 0.07 4.70 -10.00
C PRO A 38 1.18 4.06 -10.85
N ASP A 39 2.40 3.97 -10.33
CA ASP A 39 3.55 3.39 -11.05
C ASP A 39 3.50 1.85 -11.05
N ALA A 40 2.55 1.26 -10.31
CA ALA A 40 2.08 -0.13 -10.35
C ALA A 40 3.19 -1.20 -10.48
N SER A 41 4.15 -1.16 -9.56
CA SER A 41 5.32 -2.04 -9.59
C SER A 41 5.22 -3.27 -8.67
N LEU A 42 4.20 -3.34 -7.80
CA LEU A 42 4.10 -4.43 -6.82
C LEU A 42 3.90 -5.79 -7.48
N GLY A 43 3.05 -5.85 -8.50
CA GLY A 43 2.80 -7.09 -9.24
C GLY A 43 4.07 -7.66 -9.88
N THR A 44 4.89 -6.80 -10.47
CA THR A 44 6.18 -7.19 -11.07
C THR A 44 7.15 -7.71 -10.01
N VAL A 45 7.25 -7.02 -8.87
CA VAL A 45 8.13 -7.46 -7.76
C VAL A 45 7.66 -8.78 -7.14
N LEU A 46 6.35 -9.06 -7.16
CA LEU A 46 5.79 -10.36 -6.77
C LEU A 46 6.01 -11.47 -7.82
N GLY A 47 6.55 -11.14 -9.00
CA GLY A 47 6.84 -12.11 -10.07
C GLY A 47 5.67 -12.39 -11.02
N ILE A 48 4.66 -11.51 -11.06
CA ILE A 48 3.57 -11.60 -12.05
C ILE A 48 4.12 -11.17 -13.41
N SER A 49 3.88 -11.95 -14.46
CA SER A 49 4.32 -11.62 -15.81
C SER A 49 3.65 -10.34 -16.33
N GLU A 50 4.38 -9.59 -17.16
CA GLU A 50 3.85 -8.36 -17.78
C GLU A 50 2.57 -8.62 -18.58
N ASP A 51 2.47 -9.76 -19.27
CA ASP A 51 1.27 -10.14 -20.02
C ASP A 51 0.03 -10.20 -19.13
N VAL A 52 0.16 -10.76 -17.93
CA VAL A 52 -0.93 -10.84 -16.95
C VAL A 52 -1.22 -9.45 -16.38
N LEU A 53 -0.19 -8.69 -16.00
CA LEU A 53 -0.36 -7.32 -15.46
C LEU A 53 -1.03 -6.37 -16.46
N ASN A 54 -0.74 -6.52 -17.75
CA ASN A 54 -1.34 -5.73 -18.82
C ASN A 54 -2.81 -6.09 -19.06
N GLN A 55 -3.22 -7.32 -18.73
CA GLN A 55 -4.62 -7.75 -18.79
C GLN A 55 -5.41 -7.32 -17.54
N LEU A 56 -4.73 -7.11 -16.41
CA LEU A 56 -5.33 -6.57 -15.20
C LEU A 56 -5.61 -5.08 -15.35
N ARG A 57 -6.86 -4.78 -15.70
CA ARG A 57 -7.39 -3.42 -15.64
C ARG A 57 -7.39 -2.95 -14.17
N PRO A 58 -6.85 -1.76 -13.87
CA PRO A 58 -7.00 -1.17 -12.55
C PRO A 58 -8.48 -0.95 -12.23
N ILE A 59 -8.85 -1.23 -10.98
CA ILE A 59 -10.24 -1.12 -10.52
C ILE A 59 -10.80 0.29 -10.67
N VAL A 60 -9.96 1.29 -10.44
CA VAL A 60 -10.33 2.71 -10.63
C VAL A 60 -10.76 3.03 -12.07
N ASP A 61 -10.31 2.26 -13.06
CA ASP A 61 -10.68 2.45 -14.46
C ASP A 61 -12.00 1.73 -14.84
N MET A 62 -12.54 0.90 -13.94
CA MET A 62 -13.77 0.12 -14.17
C MET A 62 -15.03 0.93 -13.84
N LYS A 63 -15.25 2.02 -14.58
CA LYS A 63 -16.36 2.97 -14.33
C LYS A 63 -17.73 2.32 -14.24
N GLU A 64 -18.04 1.38 -15.14
CA GLU A 64 -19.32 0.67 -15.15
C GLU A 64 -19.53 -0.17 -13.86
N LEU A 65 -18.48 -0.85 -13.40
CA LEU A 65 -18.50 -1.62 -12.15
C LEU A 65 -18.71 -0.67 -10.96
N ILE A 66 -17.97 0.44 -10.90
CA ILE A 66 -18.10 1.44 -9.84
C ILE A 66 -19.53 2.01 -9.83
N GLU A 67 -20.07 2.39 -10.98
CA GLU A 67 -21.44 2.92 -11.09
C GLU A 67 -22.49 1.90 -10.67
N GLN A 68 -22.36 0.63 -11.10
CA GLN A 68 -23.27 -0.44 -10.71
C GLN A 68 -23.28 -0.65 -9.18
N ARG A 69 -22.10 -0.59 -8.54
CA ARG A 69 -21.94 -0.80 -7.10
C ARG A 69 -22.35 0.40 -6.27
N MET A 70 -22.16 1.61 -6.81
CA MET A 70 -22.45 2.87 -6.12
C MET A 70 -23.87 3.39 -6.38
N GLY A 71 -24.76 2.60 -7.00
CA GLY A 71 -26.17 2.96 -7.20
C GLY A 71 -26.43 3.91 -8.38
N GLY A 72 -25.50 4.03 -9.33
CA GLY A 72 -25.64 4.82 -10.55
C GLY A 72 -25.57 6.35 -10.34
N SER A 73 -26.44 7.08 -11.05
CA SER A 73 -26.50 8.56 -11.07
C SER A 73 -27.47 9.17 -10.02
N GLY A 74 -28.01 8.36 -9.12
CA GLY A 74 -29.00 8.77 -8.12
C GLY A 74 -28.41 9.48 -6.89
N ALA A 75 -29.29 10.07 -6.06
CA ALA A 75 -28.92 10.79 -4.83
C ALA A 75 -28.56 9.89 -3.63
N PHE A 76 -28.67 8.57 -3.79
CA PHE A 76 -28.38 7.59 -2.73
C PHE A 76 -27.11 6.81 -3.06
N TYR A 77 -26.05 7.10 -2.30
CA TYR A 77 -24.79 6.37 -2.36
C TYR A 77 -24.75 5.33 -1.23
N PRO A 78 -24.58 4.03 -1.52
CA PRO A 78 -24.30 3.07 -0.47
C PRO A 78 -22.95 3.40 0.15
N LEU A 79 -22.92 3.70 1.46
CA LEU A 79 -21.68 3.95 2.20
C LEU A 79 -20.81 2.69 2.33
N ASN A 80 -21.41 1.51 2.11
CA ASN A 80 -20.73 0.22 2.15
C ASN A 80 -21.26 -0.70 1.04
N PRO A 81 -20.83 -0.53 -0.22
CA PRO A 81 -21.18 -1.43 -1.31
C PRO A 81 -20.64 -2.85 -1.06
N GLN A 82 -21.40 -3.86 -1.49
CA GLN A 82 -20.91 -5.24 -1.48
C GLN A 82 -19.89 -5.42 -2.61
N VAL A 83 -18.71 -5.96 -2.29
CA VAL A 83 -17.56 -6.00 -3.21
C VAL A 83 -16.76 -7.30 -3.12
N ASP A 84 -17.28 -8.31 -2.43
CA ASP A 84 -16.57 -9.59 -2.18
C ASP A 84 -16.22 -10.31 -3.49
N ASP A 85 -17.13 -10.30 -4.46
CA ASP A 85 -16.97 -10.93 -5.77
C ASP A 85 -15.93 -10.23 -6.65
N ILE A 86 -15.69 -8.93 -6.44
CA ILE A 86 -14.65 -8.18 -7.15
C ILE A 86 -13.26 -8.69 -6.78
N LEU A 87 -13.08 -9.12 -5.53
CA LEU A 87 -11.79 -9.66 -5.09
C LEU A 87 -11.50 -11.02 -5.70
N ASP A 88 -12.52 -11.80 -6.03
CA ASP A 88 -12.35 -13.09 -6.69
C ASP A 88 -12.16 -12.93 -8.20
N ASP A 89 -12.89 -12.02 -8.84
CA ASP A 89 -12.86 -11.83 -10.30
C ASP A 89 -11.65 -11.02 -10.81
N TYR A 90 -11.09 -10.14 -9.97
CA TYR A 90 -10.06 -9.17 -10.38
C TYR A 90 -8.76 -9.29 -9.60
N SER A 91 -8.54 -10.42 -8.92
CA SER A 91 -7.26 -10.74 -8.29
C SER A 91 -6.46 -11.77 -9.07
N VAL A 92 -5.15 -11.78 -8.83
CA VAL A 92 -4.23 -12.80 -9.36
C VAL A 92 -3.61 -13.57 -8.22
N GLN A 93 -3.64 -14.89 -8.32
CA GLN A 93 -3.00 -15.76 -7.34
C GLN A 93 -1.50 -15.90 -7.66
N VAL A 94 -0.65 -15.62 -6.67
CA VAL A 94 0.81 -15.77 -6.72
C VAL A 94 1.24 -16.63 -5.54
N GLY A 95 1.34 -17.94 -5.76
CA GLY A 95 1.57 -18.89 -4.66
C GLY A 95 0.44 -18.82 -3.62
N ALA A 96 0.76 -18.46 -2.38
CA ALA A 96 -0.21 -18.25 -1.29
C ALA A 96 -0.68 -16.78 -1.15
N ILE A 97 -0.18 -15.88 -2.00
CA ILE A 97 -0.52 -14.46 -2.00
C ILE A 97 -1.58 -14.20 -3.07
N ARG A 98 -2.61 -13.42 -2.73
CA ARG A 98 -3.56 -12.88 -3.69
C ARG A 98 -3.16 -11.43 -3.99
N PHE A 99 -3.00 -11.09 -5.26
CA PHE A 99 -2.63 -9.75 -5.72
C PHE A 99 -3.85 -9.03 -6.28
N PHE A 100 -3.98 -7.75 -5.96
CA PHE A 100 -5.08 -6.91 -6.43
C PHE A 100 -4.56 -5.55 -6.90
N ARG A 101 -4.83 -5.20 -8.16
CA ARG A 101 -4.41 -3.94 -8.75
C ARG A 101 -5.51 -2.89 -8.60
N MET A 102 -5.35 -2.03 -7.59
CA MET A 102 -6.31 -0.96 -7.35
C MET A 102 -6.16 0.15 -8.40
N GLY A 103 -4.91 0.54 -8.66
CA GLY A 103 -4.56 1.73 -9.43
C GLY A 103 -4.85 3.02 -8.67
N ASN A 104 -4.48 4.15 -9.27
CA ASN A 104 -4.69 5.47 -8.68
C ASN A 104 -5.52 6.35 -9.62
N VAL A 105 -6.33 7.20 -9.01
CA VAL A 105 -7.03 8.29 -9.68
C VAL A 105 -6.00 9.28 -10.22
N LYS A 106 -5.84 9.32 -11.54
CA LYS A 106 -4.88 10.23 -12.23
C LYS A 106 -5.10 11.68 -11.80
N GLY A 107 -4.09 12.25 -11.14
CA GLY A 107 -4.09 13.64 -10.70
C GLY A 107 -3.83 14.58 -11.87
N GLY A 108 -4.89 15.17 -12.42
CA GLY A 108 -4.77 16.17 -13.49
C GLY A 108 -6.12 16.52 -14.08
N GLY A 109 -6.93 17.31 -13.36
CA GLY A 109 -8.19 17.85 -13.87
C GLY A 109 -9.20 18.19 -12.77
N THR A 110 -10.14 19.07 -13.10
CA THR A 110 -11.29 19.52 -12.28
C THR A 110 -12.36 18.42 -12.05
N ALA A 111 -12.02 17.16 -12.28
CA ALA A 111 -12.95 16.05 -12.14
C ALA A 111 -13.15 15.68 -10.66
N CYS A 112 -14.40 15.54 -10.25
CA CYS A 112 -14.79 15.11 -8.92
C CYS A 112 -14.63 13.58 -8.81
N TYR A 113 -13.68 13.12 -8.00
CA TYR A 113 -13.33 11.70 -7.86
C TYR A 113 -13.88 11.04 -6.59
N CYS A 114 -14.97 11.60 -6.05
CA CYS A 114 -15.54 11.14 -4.79
C CYS A 114 -16.11 9.71 -4.88
N LYS A 115 -16.60 9.29 -6.07
CA LYS A 115 -17.19 7.95 -6.25
C LYS A 115 -16.10 6.87 -6.26
N GLU A 116 -15.03 7.10 -7.00
CA GLU A 116 -13.89 6.22 -7.11
C GLU A 116 -13.23 6.06 -5.74
N ASN A 117 -12.94 7.17 -5.05
CA ASN A 117 -12.36 7.09 -3.71
C ASN A 117 -13.30 6.31 -2.77
N SER A 118 -14.59 6.64 -2.69
CA SER A 118 -15.55 5.92 -1.82
C SER A 118 -15.62 4.42 -2.12
N PHE A 119 -15.50 4.05 -3.39
CA PHE A 119 -15.46 2.66 -3.80
C PHE A 119 -14.15 1.96 -3.40
N LEU A 120 -13.00 2.59 -3.59
CA LEU A 120 -11.70 2.07 -3.15
C LEU A 120 -11.64 1.92 -1.63
N HIS A 121 -12.22 2.87 -0.91
CA HIS A 121 -12.43 2.80 0.52
C HIS A 121 -13.27 1.59 0.94
N ALA A 122 -14.41 1.37 0.28
CA ALA A 122 -15.28 0.24 0.57
C ALA A 122 -14.59 -1.09 0.27
N LEU A 123 -13.85 -1.15 -0.85
CA LEU A 123 -12.98 -2.27 -1.19
C LEU A 123 -12.02 -2.54 -0.05
N VAL A 124 -11.13 -1.59 0.29
CA VAL A 124 -10.15 -1.73 1.38
C VAL A 124 -10.83 -2.15 2.69
N ASN A 125 -12.01 -1.61 3.00
CA ASN A 125 -12.72 -1.95 4.22
C ASN A 125 -13.27 -3.38 4.24
N SER A 126 -13.77 -3.87 3.10
CA SER A 126 -14.28 -5.24 2.93
C SER A 126 -13.20 -6.33 2.93
N LEU A 127 -11.92 -5.97 2.72
CA LEU A 127 -10.82 -6.92 2.50
C LEU A 127 -10.49 -7.84 3.71
N ILE A 128 -11.10 -7.64 4.88
CA ILE A 128 -10.92 -8.55 6.03
C ILE A 128 -12.15 -9.44 6.14
N LEU A 129 -11.96 -10.73 5.84
CA LEU A 129 -12.99 -11.76 5.93
C LEU A 129 -12.80 -12.68 7.16
N SER A 130 -11.60 -12.72 7.77
CA SER A 130 -11.28 -13.53 8.97
C SER A 130 -10.02 -13.06 9.72
N GLU A 131 -9.76 -13.65 10.89
CA GLU A 131 -8.56 -13.39 11.72
C GLU A 131 -7.22 -13.81 11.06
N GLN A 132 -7.23 -14.72 10.08
CA GLN A 132 -6.03 -15.21 9.40
C GLN A 132 -5.68 -14.41 8.12
N ASP A 133 -6.47 -13.38 7.82
CA ASP A 133 -6.28 -12.55 6.62
C ASP A 133 -5.43 -11.33 6.95
N THR A 134 -4.34 -11.18 6.18
CA THR A 134 -3.55 -9.95 6.19
C THR A 134 -3.66 -9.25 4.86
N VAL A 135 -4.03 -7.97 4.92
CA VAL A 135 -4.06 -7.08 3.78
C VAL A 135 -2.84 -6.19 3.86
N ILE A 136 -2.05 -6.11 2.80
CA ILE A 136 -0.91 -5.21 2.70
C ILE A 136 -1.15 -4.25 1.53
N LEU A 137 -1.23 -2.96 1.83
CA LEU A 137 -1.44 -1.91 0.85
C LEU A 137 -0.10 -1.23 0.53
N ASP A 138 0.39 -1.39 -0.70
CA ASP A 138 1.54 -0.66 -1.20
C ASP A 138 1.08 0.71 -1.70
N MET A 139 1.31 1.75 -0.89
CA MET A 139 0.89 3.10 -1.23
C MET A 139 1.97 3.83 -2.00
N GLY A 140 1.55 4.64 -2.97
CA GLY A 140 2.43 5.53 -3.71
C GLY A 140 3.22 6.49 -2.82
N ALA A 141 4.24 7.12 -3.41
CA ALA A 141 4.97 8.17 -2.74
C ALA A 141 4.05 9.36 -2.41
N GLY A 142 4.30 10.01 -1.27
CA GLY A 142 3.61 11.23 -0.91
C GLY A 142 2.44 11.05 0.06
N ILE A 143 2.06 12.17 0.65
CA ILE A 143 1.08 12.26 1.74
C ILE A 143 -0.36 12.25 1.23
N GLU A 144 -0.55 12.55 -0.04
CA GLU A 144 -1.81 12.60 -0.77
C GLU A 144 -2.50 11.24 -0.87
N GLN A 145 -1.76 10.14 -0.71
CA GLN A 145 -2.34 8.79 -0.73
C GLN A 145 -3.03 8.45 0.59
N LEU A 146 -2.58 9.02 1.72
CA LEU A 146 -3.16 8.78 3.04
C LEU A 146 -4.51 9.50 3.21
N THR A 147 -4.67 10.67 2.60
CA THR A 147 -5.87 11.52 2.74
C THR A 147 -7.01 11.15 1.80
N ARG A 148 -6.75 10.30 0.81
CA ARG A 148 -7.77 9.69 -0.10
C ARG A 148 -8.51 8.51 0.54
N GLY A 149 -8.17 8.25 1.80
CA GLY A 149 -8.81 7.42 2.78
C GLY A 149 -8.87 5.91 2.50
N THR A 150 -8.13 5.45 1.49
CA THR A 150 -7.54 4.12 1.46
C THR A 150 -6.72 3.79 2.73
N ALA A 151 -6.28 4.81 3.48
CA ALA A 151 -5.64 4.66 4.79
C ALA A 151 -6.63 4.55 5.97
N GLN A 152 -7.92 4.83 5.78
CA GLN A 152 -8.93 4.64 6.83
C GLN A 152 -9.21 3.16 7.03
N GLY A 153 -9.20 2.71 8.29
CA GLY A 153 -9.37 1.29 8.63
C GLY A 153 -8.07 0.47 8.59
N VAL A 154 -6.91 1.11 8.38
CA VAL A 154 -5.59 0.49 8.53
C VAL A 154 -5.25 0.32 10.01
N ASP A 155 -4.76 -0.85 10.39
CA ASP A 155 -4.34 -1.15 11.77
C ASP A 155 -2.93 -0.61 12.04
N VAL A 156 -2.04 -0.75 11.05
CA VAL A 156 -0.63 -0.35 11.14
C VAL A 156 -0.17 0.35 9.86
N LEU A 157 0.37 1.56 10.01
CA LEU A 157 1.11 2.24 8.94
C LEU A 157 2.61 2.00 9.13
N VAL A 158 3.26 1.37 8.14
CA VAL A 158 4.71 1.19 8.08
C VAL A 158 5.29 2.23 7.14
N ILE A 159 6.23 3.04 7.63
CA ILE A 159 6.91 4.08 6.86
C ILE A 159 8.33 3.61 6.56
N VAL A 160 8.61 3.36 5.29
CA VAL A 160 9.95 2.99 4.82
C VAL A 160 10.76 4.25 4.54
N THR A 161 11.98 4.34 5.06
CA THR A 161 12.84 5.53 4.91
C THR A 161 14.31 5.16 4.76
N GLU A 162 15.08 6.01 4.06
CA GLU A 162 16.54 5.94 4.02
C GLU A 162 17.15 6.88 5.08
N ALA A 163 18.43 6.70 5.40
CA ALA A 163 19.20 7.55 6.32
C ALA A 163 19.55 8.91 5.71
N SER A 164 18.56 9.80 5.60
CA SER A 164 18.76 11.18 5.13
C SER A 164 17.81 12.14 5.84
N THR A 165 18.26 13.38 6.06
CA THR A 165 17.46 14.44 6.70
C THR A 165 16.14 14.71 5.97
N VAL A 166 16.17 14.67 4.63
CA VAL A 166 14.96 14.87 3.82
C VAL A 166 13.95 13.75 4.06
N SER A 167 14.40 12.49 4.07
CA SER A 167 13.50 11.35 4.29
C SER A 167 12.98 11.33 5.73
N ALA A 168 13.84 11.65 6.72
CA ALA A 168 13.42 11.78 8.12
C ALA A 168 12.34 12.86 8.31
N HIS A 169 12.47 14.01 7.65
CA HIS A 169 11.43 15.04 7.66
C HIS A 169 10.12 14.53 7.05
N THR A 170 10.18 13.83 5.91
CA THR A 170 8.99 13.21 5.29
C THR A 170 8.30 12.23 6.26
N VAL A 171 9.06 11.39 6.98
CA VAL A 171 8.51 10.48 7.99
C VAL A 171 7.72 11.25 9.05
N ARG A 172 8.27 12.35 9.58
CA ARG A 172 7.58 13.18 10.59
C ARG A 172 6.27 13.78 10.08
N VAL A 173 6.24 14.22 8.83
CA VAL A 173 4.99 14.70 8.20
C VAL A 173 3.97 13.57 8.07
N ILE A 174 4.40 12.39 7.60
CA ILE A 174 3.51 11.21 7.46
C ILE A 174 2.97 10.77 8.83
N GLN A 175 3.81 10.70 9.87
CA GLN A 175 3.38 10.36 11.23
C GLN A 175 2.33 11.34 11.76
N LYS A 176 2.49 12.64 11.52
CA LYS A 176 1.50 13.65 11.92
C LYS A 176 0.15 13.39 11.25
N LEU A 177 0.15 13.19 9.94
CA LEU A 177 -1.07 12.91 9.17
C LEU A 177 -1.73 11.59 9.59
N ALA A 178 -0.93 10.55 9.84
CA ALA A 178 -1.43 9.27 10.32
C ALA A 178 -2.17 9.40 11.67
N ARG A 179 -1.65 10.24 12.58
CA ARG A 179 -2.32 10.56 13.84
C ARG A 179 -3.62 11.33 13.63
N GLU A 180 -3.63 12.31 12.73
CA GLU A 180 -4.84 13.08 12.37
C GLU A 180 -5.92 12.20 11.74
N LEU A 181 -5.52 11.16 10.99
CA LEU A 181 -6.41 10.15 10.41
C LEU A 181 -6.85 9.06 11.40
N GLY A 182 -6.31 9.06 12.63
CA GLY A 182 -6.66 8.10 13.66
C GLY A 182 -6.08 6.69 13.46
N ILE A 183 -4.97 6.56 12.72
CA ILE A 183 -4.31 5.26 12.54
C ILE A 183 -3.74 4.79 13.89
N PRO A 184 -4.09 3.58 14.39
CA PRO A 184 -3.74 3.15 15.74
C PRO A 184 -2.24 3.02 15.98
N LYS A 185 -1.49 2.55 14.97
CA LYS A 185 -0.05 2.31 15.09
C LYS A 185 0.71 2.79 13.86
N VAL A 186 1.82 3.47 14.10
CA VAL A 186 2.75 3.91 13.06
C VAL A 186 4.14 3.40 13.41
N ALA A 187 4.78 2.71 12.47
CA ALA A 187 6.11 2.14 12.61
C ALA A 187 7.03 2.63 11.49
N VAL A 188 8.32 2.70 11.75
CA VAL A 188 9.35 3.15 10.80
C VAL A 188 10.29 1.99 10.52
N ILE A 189 10.62 1.77 9.24
CA ILE A 189 11.65 0.82 8.79
C ILE A 189 12.74 1.61 8.07
N GLY A 190 13.96 1.53 8.59
CA GLY A 190 15.13 2.04 7.89
C GLY A 190 15.54 1.08 6.79
N ASN A 191 15.61 1.54 5.55
CA ASN A 191 16.01 0.73 4.40
C ASN A 191 17.32 1.24 3.78
N LYS A 192 18.01 0.34 3.07
CA LYS A 192 19.28 0.58 2.38
C LYS A 192 20.37 1.10 3.33
N ILE A 193 20.48 0.49 4.51
CA ILE A 193 21.54 0.83 5.46
C ILE A 193 22.88 0.34 4.90
N ARG A 194 23.81 1.27 4.62
CA ARG A 194 25.13 0.96 4.03
C ARG A 194 26.25 0.98 5.05
N SER A 195 26.04 1.66 6.18
CA SER A 195 27.07 1.87 7.18
C SER A 195 26.48 2.05 8.58
N THR A 196 27.32 1.91 9.61
CA THR A 196 26.95 2.23 11.00
C THR A 196 26.50 3.67 11.16
N LYS A 197 27.05 4.60 10.36
CA LYS A 197 26.63 6.01 10.34
C LYS A 197 25.16 6.18 9.96
N ASP A 198 24.66 5.36 9.04
CA ASP A 198 23.26 5.40 8.60
C ASP A 198 22.33 4.89 9.71
N GLU A 199 22.75 3.82 10.38
CA GLU A 199 22.06 3.27 11.54
C GLU A 199 22.01 4.26 12.71
N ASP A 200 23.15 4.84 13.08
CA ASP A 200 23.25 5.85 14.14
C ASP A 200 22.41 7.08 13.81
N PHE A 201 22.40 7.50 12.54
CA PHE A 201 21.55 8.61 12.08
C PHE A 201 20.06 8.31 12.34
N LEU A 202 19.56 7.13 11.93
CA LEU A 202 18.15 6.79 12.11
C LEU A 202 17.77 6.63 13.59
N LYS A 203 18.64 6.01 14.40
CA LYS A 203 18.45 5.90 15.86
C LYS A 203 18.45 7.26 16.56
N ALA A 204 19.20 8.22 16.06
CA ALA A 204 19.16 9.60 16.56
C ALA A 204 17.89 10.35 16.15
N GLN A 205 17.26 9.98 15.03
CA GLN A 205 16.05 10.62 14.51
C GLN A 205 14.76 10.04 15.09
N PHE A 206 14.71 8.76 15.46
CA PHE A 206 13.49 8.05 15.85
C PHE A 206 13.67 7.31 17.18
N THR A 207 12.60 7.20 17.98
CA THR A 207 12.66 6.41 19.22
C THR A 207 12.68 4.90 18.93
N GLU A 208 13.07 4.09 19.92
CA GLU A 208 13.06 2.62 19.79
C GLU A 208 11.67 2.06 19.49
N ASP A 209 10.60 2.68 20.03
CA ASP A 209 9.22 2.30 19.74
C ASP A 209 8.76 2.68 18.32
N GLU A 210 9.37 3.72 17.74
CA GLU A 210 9.07 4.17 16.37
C GLU A 210 9.83 3.32 15.34
N LEU A 211 11.12 3.03 15.58
CA LEU A 211 12.01 2.34 14.65
C LEU A 211 11.93 0.82 14.85
N LEU A 212 11.10 0.16 14.04
CA LEU A 212 10.84 -1.27 14.16
C LEU A 212 11.99 -2.15 13.65
N GLY A 213 12.78 -1.64 12.71
CA GLY A 213 13.86 -2.42 12.13
C GLY A 213 14.67 -1.68 11.07
N LEU A 214 15.80 -2.28 10.72
CA LEU A 214 16.76 -1.79 9.75
C LEU A 214 17.04 -2.88 8.71
N ILE A 215 17.01 -2.53 7.43
CA ILE A 215 17.26 -3.42 6.31
C ILE A 215 18.56 -2.97 5.64
N PRO A 216 19.59 -3.83 5.60
CA PRO A 216 20.86 -3.51 4.96
C PRO A 216 20.68 -3.33 3.45
N PHE A 217 21.51 -2.47 2.85
CA PHE A 217 21.60 -2.38 1.40
C PHE A 217 22.19 -3.67 0.82
N SER A 218 21.60 -4.17 -0.28
CA SER A 218 22.10 -5.31 -1.04
C SER A 218 22.29 -4.89 -2.51
N GLU A 219 23.50 -5.13 -3.04
CA GLU A 219 23.80 -4.91 -4.46
C GLU A 219 23.08 -5.93 -5.35
N GLU A 220 23.00 -7.19 -4.91
CA GLU A 220 22.28 -8.25 -5.62
C GLU A 220 20.81 -7.89 -5.87
N LEU A 221 20.13 -7.33 -4.87
CA LEU A 221 18.75 -6.87 -5.01
C LEU A 221 18.64 -5.69 -5.98
N LEU A 222 19.62 -4.79 -5.99
CA LEU A 222 19.62 -3.66 -6.93
C LEU A 222 19.78 -4.15 -8.37
N ASP A 223 20.67 -5.11 -8.60
CA ASP A 223 20.94 -5.67 -9.93
C ASP A 223 19.77 -6.49 -10.48
N MET A 224 19.01 -7.15 -9.60
CA MET A 224 17.78 -7.86 -9.95
C MET A 224 16.59 -6.93 -10.25
N SER A 225 16.70 -5.63 -9.93
CA SER A 225 15.64 -4.64 -10.12
C SER A 225 15.66 -3.96 -11.50
N VAL A 226 16.51 -4.44 -12.43
CA VAL A 226 16.74 -3.87 -13.77
C VAL A 226 16.06 -4.70 -14.86
#